data_AF-A0A2W2CUR0-F1
#
_entry.id   AF-A0A2W2CUR0-F1
#
_cell.length_a   1.000
_cell.length_b   1.000
_cell.length_c   1.000
_cell.angle_alpha   90.00
_cell.angle_beta   90.00
_cell.angle_gamma   90.00
#
_symmetry.space_group_name_H-M   'P 1'
#
loop_
_entity.id
_entity.type
_entity.pdbx_description
1 polymer ?
#
loop_
_entity_poly.entity_id
_entity_poly.type
_entity_poly.pdbx_seq_one_letter_code
_entity_poly.pdbx_strand_id
1 'polypeptide(L)'
;PTPTHLMYALDAGTGQARWLSHESAPQPWTDEYVDGKVSVADDFPGIGRDELLAGPAQAATLPAPRLDVLADTTTAGERTLRLRLTPQRQVRLATLHVDTSTAEVRAAQVAGRPVPVEVRDGRWGFGVVFHAPPPEGIEITLTLTPRAGQILLRAMDASDGLDNLPGFRPRPPDVGIAGSHTSEMLAVAHT
;
A
#
# COMPACT_ATOMS: atom_id res chain seq x y z
N PRO A 1 -12.39 22.93 15.51
CA PRO A 1 -11.02 22.56 15.08
C PRO A 1 -10.97 22.55 13.55
N THR A 2 -9.90 23.06 12.95
CA THR A 2 -9.66 23.07 11.51
C THR A 2 -9.21 21.67 11.08
N PRO A 3 -9.92 20.99 10.17
CA PRO A 3 -9.58 19.64 9.75
C PRO A 3 -8.25 19.62 8.97
N THR A 4 -7.39 18.64 9.25
CA THR A 4 -6.15 18.34 8.51
C THR A 4 -6.18 16.90 8.00
N HIS A 5 -5.60 16.67 6.83
CA HIS A 5 -5.33 15.35 6.30
C HIS A 5 -3.81 15.16 6.18
N LEU A 6 -3.30 14.10 6.82
CA LEU A 6 -1.91 13.68 6.70
C LEU A 6 -1.82 12.16 6.66
N MET A 7 -0.89 11.66 5.87
CA MET A 7 -0.50 10.26 5.78
C MET A 7 1.02 10.16 5.79
N TYR A 8 1.50 8.98 6.16
CA TYR A 8 2.88 8.58 6.02
C TYR A 8 2.96 7.33 5.14
N ALA A 9 3.87 7.33 4.17
CA ALA A 9 4.10 6.20 3.29
C ALA A 9 5.59 5.84 3.29
N LEU A 10 5.91 4.58 3.56
CA LEU A 10 7.27 4.03 3.61
C LEU A 10 7.41 2.85 2.66
N ASP A 11 8.39 2.92 1.75
CA ASP A 11 8.88 1.76 1.04
C ASP A 11 10.04 1.16 1.85
N ALA A 12 9.79 0.02 2.51
CA ALA A 12 10.78 -0.63 3.35
C ALA A 12 11.92 -1.28 2.55
N GLY A 13 11.71 -1.55 1.26
CA GLY A 13 12.74 -2.11 0.37
C GLY A 13 13.78 -1.08 -0.04
N THR A 14 13.36 0.17 -0.23
CA THR A 14 14.26 1.29 -0.60
C THR A 14 14.64 2.19 0.58
N GLY A 15 13.92 2.09 1.70
CA GLY A 15 14.06 2.99 2.84
C GLY A 15 13.55 4.41 2.58
N GLN A 16 12.76 4.62 1.52
CA GLN A 16 12.21 5.93 1.17
C GLN A 16 10.87 6.15 1.87
N ALA A 17 10.70 7.34 2.47
CA ALA A 17 9.48 7.72 3.15
C ALA A 17 9.00 9.11 2.75
N ARG A 18 7.68 9.31 2.78
CA ARG A 18 7.02 10.58 2.44
C ARG A 18 5.84 10.86 3.35
N TRP A 19 5.63 12.15 3.62
CA TRP A 19 4.36 12.67 4.09
C TRP A 19 3.45 12.92 2.88
N LEU A 20 2.16 12.63 3.00
CA LEU A 20 1.19 12.84 1.92
C LEU A 20 -0.08 13.48 2.45
N SER A 21 -0.74 14.29 1.63
CA SER A 21 -2.02 14.92 1.94
C SER A 21 -2.95 15.03 0.72
N HIS A 22 -4.24 14.83 0.94
CA HIS A 22 -5.31 15.14 -0.01
C HIS A 22 -5.77 16.61 0.08
N GLU A 23 -5.22 17.43 0.99
CA GLU A 23 -5.52 18.85 1.03
C GLU A 23 -5.12 19.50 -0.30
N SER A 24 -5.99 20.30 -0.89
CA SER A 24 -5.68 21.06 -2.12
C SER A 24 -4.95 22.37 -1.82
N ALA A 25 -5.20 22.93 -0.64
CA ALA A 25 -4.50 24.06 -0.04
C ALA A 25 -4.17 23.66 1.40
N PRO A 26 -2.90 23.30 1.71
CA PRO A 26 -2.55 22.77 3.01
C PRO A 26 -2.72 23.87 4.07
N GLN A 27 -3.33 23.54 5.19
CA GLN A 27 -3.36 24.44 6.34
C GLN A 27 -1.94 24.61 6.94
N PRO A 28 -1.67 25.65 7.75
CA PRO A 28 -0.32 25.94 8.23
C PRO A 28 0.42 24.76 8.87
N TRP A 29 -0.28 23.89 9.62
CA TRP A 29 0.34 22.71 10.21
C TRP A 29 0.68 21.62 9.17
N THR A 30 -0.20 21.38 8.18
CA THR A 30 0.04 20.41 7.09
C THR A 30 1.16 20.90 6.16
N ASP A 31 1.22 22.21 5.92
CA ASP A 31 2.19 22.86 5.02
C ASP A 31 3.64 22.66 5.47
N GLU A 32 3.88 22.37 6.76
CA GLU A 32 5.21 22.01 7.26
C GLU A 32 5.72 20.63 6.77
N TYR A 33 4.84 19.80 6.21
CA TYR A 33 5.14 18.42 5.80
C TYR A 33 5.18 18.22 4.28
N VAL A 34 4.62 19.13 3.49
CA VAL A 34 4.40 18.93 2.05
C VAL A 34 4.93 20.12 1.26
N ASP A 35 5.53 19.87 0.11
CA ASP A 35 6.20 20.88 -0.72
C ASP A 35 5.76 20.87 -2.19
N GLY A 36 5.01 19.86 -2.65
CA GLY A 36 4.52 19.80 -4.01
C GLY A 36 3.55 18.65 -4.29
N LYS A 37 2.90 18.67 -5.46
CA LYS A 37 2.04 17.57 -5.90
C LYS A 37 2.83 16.47 -6.57
N VAL A 38 2.55 15.23 -6.21
CA VAL A 38 3.13 14.03 -6.84
C VAL A 38 2.08 12.94 -6.98
N SER A 39 2.25 12.08 -7.98
CA SER A 39 1.58 10.78 -7.99
C SER A 39 2.42 9.77 -7.21
N VAL A 40 1.77 8.99 -6.36
CA VAL A 40 2.38 7.86 -5.64
C VAL A 40 1.83 6.51 -6.11
N ALA A 41 1.06 6.48 -7.21
CA ALA A 41 0.31 5.29 -7.63
C ALA A 41 1.22 4.09 -7.95
N ASP A 42 2.43 4.33 -8.43
CA ASP A 42 3.39 3.27 -8.75
C ASP A 42 4.10 2.71 -7.50
N ASP A 43 4.31 3.55 -6.48
CA ASP A 43 4.98 3.16 -5.24
C ASP A 43 3.99 2.60 -4.19
N PHE A 44 2.81 3.21 -4.10
CA PHE A 44 1.79 2.90 -3.10
C PHE A 44 0.42 2.75 -3.77
N PRO A 45 0.22 1.72 -4.62
CA PRO A 45 -1.03 1.53 -5.37
C PRO A 45 -2.27 1.36 -4.48
N GLY A 46 -2.10 0.93 -3.23
CA GLY A 46 -3.20 0.82 -2.26
C GLY A 46 -3.70 2.16 -1.70
N ILE A 47 -3.00 3.28 -1.94
CA ILE A 47 -3.46 4.63 -1.55
C ILE A 47 -4.43 5.19 -2.60
N GLY A 48 -4.20 4.88 -3.88
CA GLY A 48 -5.01 5.36 -4.99
C GLY A 48 -4.18 5.95 -6.12
N ARG A 49 -4.85 6.59 -7.08
CA ARG A 49 -4.23 7.16 -8.29
C ARG A 49 -4.22 8.69 -8.31
N ASP A 50 -4.82 9.32 -7.32
CA ASP A 50 -4.90 10.77 -7.24
C ASP A 50 -3.52 11.37 -7.01
N GLU A 51 -3.28 12.56 -7.57
CA GLU A 51 -2.13 13.36 -7.16
C GLU A 51 -2.36 13.88 -5.74
N LEU A 52 -1.32 13.75 -4.92
CA LEU A 52 -1.31 14.16 -3.52
C LEU A 52 -0.29 15.26 -3.33
N LEU A 53 -0.56 16.18 -2.40
CA LEU A 53 0.54 16.95 -1.82
C LEU A 53 1.48 15.98 -1.10
N ALA A 54 2.78 16.16 -1.28
CA ALA A 54 3.79 15.32 -0.68
C ALA A 54 5.00 16.13 -0.25
N GLY A 55 5.74 15.59 0.70
CA GLY A 55 7.06 16.07 1.08
C GLY A 55 7.91 14.94 1.67
N PRO A 56 9.23 15.14 1.80
CA PRO A 56 10.12 14.12 2.35
C PRO A 56 9.76 13.81 3.80
N ALA A 57 9.80 12.54 4.18
CA ALA A 57 9.71 12.11 5.57
C ALA A 57 10.96 11.36 5.99
N GLN A 58 11.32 11.46 7.27
CA GLN A 58 12.34 10.60 7.82
C GLN A 58 11.81 9.16 7.85
N ALA A 59 12.60 8.20 7.37
CA ALA A 59 12.20 6.80 7.38
C ALA A 59 12.17 6.25 8.81
N ALA A 60 10.98 5.80 9.24
CA ALA A 60 10.81 4.98 10.42
C ALA A 60 11.33 3.54 10.18
N THR A 61 11.81 2.89 11.23
CA THR A 61 12.14 1.45 11.19
C THR A 61 10.88 0.64 11.49
N LEU A 62 10.12 0.32 10.44
CA LEU A 62 8.88 -0.46 10.54
C LEU A 62 8.96 -1.71 9.67
N PRO A 63 8.48 -2.87 10.16
CA PRO A 63 8.44 -4.06 9.33
C PRO A 63 7.36 -3.91 8.24
N ALA A 64 7.73 -4.27 7.01
CA ALA A 64 6.79 -4.45 5.91
C ALA A 64 5.95 -5.73 6.11
N PRO A 65 4.79 -5.85 5.45
CA PRO A 65 4.06 -7.11 5.42
C PRO A 65 4.94 -8.19 4.78
N ARG A 66 4.97 -9.38 5.39
CA ARG A 66 5.72 -10.52 4.87
C ARG A 66 4.90 -11.24 3.80
N LEU A 67 5.52 -11.56 2.67
CA LEU A 67 4.91 -12.34 1.60
C LEU A 67 5.66 -13.66 1.42
N ASP A 68 5.06 -14.76 1.90
CA ASP A 68 5.64 -16.09 1.82
C ASP A 68 5.07 -16.85 0.60
N VAL A 69 5.93 -17.50 -0.19
CA VAL A 69 5.50 -18.40 -1.28
C VAL A 69 5.26 -19.79 -0.70
N LEU A 70 3.99 -20.21 -0.64
CA LEU A 70 3.58 -21.52 -0.13
C LEU A 70 3.62 -22.61 -1.19
N ALA A 71 3.38 -22.25 -2.45
CA ALA A 71 3.50 -23.13 -3.60
C ALA A 71 3.70 -22.31 -4.88
N ASP A 72 4.42 -22.88 -5.83
CA ASP A 72 4.68 -22.29 -7.13
C ASP A 72 4.76 -23.41 -8.16
N THR A 73 3.78 -23.45 -9.07
CA THR A 73 3.66 -24.51 -10.07
C THR A 73 3.40 -23.91 -11.42
N THR A 74 4.02 -24.46 -12.47
CA THR A 74 3.75 -24.06 -13.86
C THR A 74 3.26 -25.26 -14.64
N THR A 75 2.09 -25.12 -15.28
CA THR A 75 1.48 -26.16 -16.13
C THR A 75 1.03 -25.52 -17.43
N ALA A 76 1.45 -26.09 -18.57
CA ALA A 76 1.05 -25.63 -19.90
C ALA A 76 1.23 -24.11 -20.15
N GLY A 77 2.27 -23.51 -19.56
CA GLY A 77 2.59 -22.08 -19.70
C GLY A 77 1.84 -21.15 -18.74
N GLU A 78 0.92 -21.67 -17.93
CA GLU A 78 0.25 -20.94 -16.86
C GLU A 78 0.93 -21.21 -15.51
N ARG A 79 1.19 -20.17 -14.73
CA ARG A 79 1.82 -20.26 -13.41
C ARG A 79 0.79 -20.02 -12.32
N THR A 80 0.74 -20.92 -11.34
CA THR A 80 -0.08 -20.76 -10.14
C THR A 80 0.82 -20.49 -8.95
N LEU A 81 0.63 -19.34 -8.31
CA LEU A 81 1.28 -18.97 -7.06
C LEU A 81 0.30 -19.07 -5.91
N ARG A 82 0.67 -19.79 -4.85
CA ARG A 82 -0.04 -19.79 -3.58
C ARG A 82 0.82 -19.05 -2.58
N LEU A 83 0.31 -17.96 -2.05
CA LEU A 83 1.03 -16.97 -1.27
C LEU A 83 0.38 -16.82 0.10
N ARG A 84 1.17 -16.43 1.11
CA ARG A 84 0.66 -15.93 2.38
C ARG A 84 1.15 -14.51 2.63
N LEU A 85 0.21 -13.57 2.66
CA LEU A 85 0.48 -12.18 3.02
C LEU A 85 0.19 -11.98 4.50
N THR A 86 1.23 -11.76 5.30
CA THR A 86 1.13 -11.61 6.77
C THR A 86 1.51 -10.20 7.19
N PRO A 87 0.57 -9.36 7.64
CA PRO A 87 0.90 -8.10 8.28
C PRO A 87 1.85 -8.32 9.47
N GLN A 88 2.83 -7.43 9.64
CA GLN A 88 3.77 -7.51 10.77
C GLN A 88 3.44 -6.50 11.88
N ARG A 89 2.29 -5.84 11.76
CA ARG A 89 1.76 -4.79 12.64
C ARG A 89 0.24 -4.94 12.70
N GLN A 90 -0.40 -4.28 13.67
CA GLN A 90 -1.85 -4.13 13.66
C GLN A 90 -2.23 -3.13 12.56
N VAL A 91 -2.99 -3.59 11.56
CA VAL A 91 -3.28 -2.83 10.34
C VAL A 91 -4.77 -2.88 10.03
N ARG A 92 -5.28 -1.83 9.38
CA ARG A 92 -6.66 -1.75 8.91
C ARG A 92 -6.86 -2.45 7.57
N LEU A 93 -5.80 -2.56 6.76
CA LEU A 93 -5.83 -3.25 5.48
C LEU A 93 -4.46 -3.79 5.09
N ALA A 94 -4.48 -4.78 4.20
CA ALA A 94 -3.34 -5.28 3.46
C ALA A 94 -3.69 -5.32 1.96
N THR A 95 -2.71 -5.12 1.10
CA THR A 95 -2.88 -5.12 -0.35
C THR A 95 -1.78 -5.92 -1.03
N LEU A 96 -2.12 -6.53 -2.16
CA LEU A 96 -1.18 -7.21 -3.05
C LEU A 96 -1.47 -6.79 -4.48
N HIS A 97 -0.45 -6.34 -5.19
CA HIS A 97 -0.53 -5.94 -6.59
C HIS A 97 0.45 -6.74 -7.44
N VAL A 98 0.10 -6.97 -8.70
CA VAL A 98 0.93 -7.70 -9.67
C VAL A 98 1.37 -6.73 -10.76
N ASP A 99 2.67 -6.67 -11.02
CA ASP A 99 3.25 -5.80 -12.05
C ASP A 99 2.94 -6.36 -13.45
N THR A 100 2.24 -5.56 -14.26
CA THR A 100 1.76 -5.93 -15.60
C THR A 100 2.89 -6.20 -16.58
N SER A 101 4.09 -5.65 -16.34
CA SER A 101 5.26 -5.93 -17.17
C SER A 101 5.77 -7.37 -16.99
N THR A 102 5.41 -8.02 -15.88
CA THR A 102 5.93 -9.34 -15.52
C THR A 102 4.91 -10.46 -15.63
N ALA A 103 3.62 -10.15 -15.47
CA ALA A 103 2.55 -11.16 -15.56
C ALA A 103 1.19 -10.53 -15.85
N GLU A 104 0.30 -11.33 -16.41
CA GLU A 104 -1.14 -11.05 -16.44
C GLU A 104 -1.87 -12.00 -15.48
N VAL A 105 -2.74 -11.46 -14.64
CA VAL A 105 -3.58 -12.28 -13.75
C VAL A 105 -4.76 -12.82 -14.54
N ARG A 106 -5.02 -14.12 -14.45
CA ARG A 106 -6.15 -14.82 -15.08
C ARG A 106 -7.26 -15.14 -14.10
N ALA A 107 -6.86 -15.55 -12.89
CA ALA A 107 -7.77 -15.80 -11.79
C ALA A 107 -7.09 -15.47 -10.47
N ALA A 108 -7.88 -15.08 -9.47
CA ALA A 108 -7.40 -14.85 -8.13
C ALA A 108 -8.41 -15.36 -7.10
N GLN A 109 -7.89 -15.92 -6.02
CA GLN A 109 -8.65 -16.28 -4.83
C GLN A 109 -7.98 -15.68 -3.62
N VAL A 110 -8.75 -15.06 -2.73
CA VAL A 110 -8.27 -14.44 -1.49
C VAL A 110 -9.07 -15.01 -0.34
N ALA A 111 -8.39 -15.57 0.66
CA ALA A 111 -9.02 -16.26 1.79
C ALA A 111 -10.06 -17.32 1.34
N GLY A 112 -9.73 -18.08 0.30
CA GLY A 112 -10.59 -19.14 -0.25
C GLY A 112 -11.80 -18.64 -1.04
N ARG A 113 -11.90 -17.34 -1.33
CA ARG A 113 -12.99 -16.76 -2.14
C ARG A 113 -12.46 -16.25 -3.48
N PRO A 114 -13.11 -16.57 -4.61
CA PRO A 114 -12.74 -15.98 -5.89
C PRO A 114 -12.97 -14.47 -5.86
N VAL A 115 -12.02 -13.71 -6.40
CA VAL A 115 -12.15 -12.27 -6.59
C VAL A 115 -12.14 -11.95 -8.08
N PRO A 116 -12.95 -11.00 -8.56
CA PRO A 116 -12.93 -10.58 -9.95
C PRO A 116 -11.54 -10.09 -10.37
N VAL A 117 -11.12 -10.47 -11.57
CA VAL A 117 -9.91 -9.94 -12.20
C VAL A 117 -10.36 -8.93 -13.24
N GLU A 118 -10.25 -7.65 -12.89
CA GLU A 118 -10.50 -6.54 -13.80
C GLU A 118 -9.17 -6.03 -14.34
N VAL A 119 -9.04 -5.96 -15.67
CA VAL A 119 -7.86 -5.35 -16.29
C VAL A 119 -7.92 -3.85 -16.06
N ARG A 120 -6.86 -3.30 -15.44
CA ARG A 120 -6.71 -1.85 -15.24
C ARG A 120 -5.46 -1.35 -15.95
N ASP A 121 -5.55 -0.15 -16.49
CA ASP A 121 -4.39 0.55 -17.05
C ASP A 121 -3.37 0.91 -15.97
N GLY A 122 -2.09 0.99 -16.35
CA GLY A 122 -0.97 1.34 -15.46
C GLY A 122 -0.10 0.15 -15.07
N ARG A 123 0.89 0.41 -14.20
CA ARG A 123 1.84 -0.61 -13.71
C ARG A 123 1.16 -1.77 -12.98
N TRP A 124 0.14 -1.44 -12.19
CA TRP A 124 -0.60 -2.38 -11.35
C TRP A 124 -1.96 -2.70 -11.97
N GLY A 125 -1.96 -3.66 -12.89
CA GLY A 125 -3.16 -4.06 -13.65
C GLY A 125 -4.07 -5.03 -12.90
N PHE A 126 -3.59 -5.59 -11.79
CA PHE A 126 -4.38 -6.30 -10.79
C PHE A 126 -3.93 -5.87 -9.39
N GLY A 127 -4.91 -5.67 -8.51
CA GLY A 127 -4.69 -5.34 -7.10
C GLY A 127 -5.85 -5.83 -6.25
N VAL A 128 -5.54 -6.37 -5.08
CA VAL A 128 -6.54 -6.71 -4.06
C VAL A 128 -6.30 -5.92 -2.80
N VAL A 129 -7.39 -5.51 -2.15
CA VAL A 129 -7.39 -4.91 -0.83
C VAL A 129 -8.17 -5.82 0.11
N PHE A 130 -7.57 -6.20 1.22
CA PHE A 130 -8.20 -6.97 2.27
C PHE A 130 -8.28 -6.12 3.54
N HIS A 131 -9.50 -5.80 3.97
CA HIS A 131 -9.75 -5.05 5.19
C HIS A 131 -9.75 -5.95 6.41
N ALA A 132 -9.24 -5.44 7.54
CA ALA A 132 -9.09 -6.15 8.79
C ALA A 132 -8.44 -7.54 8.62
N PRO A 133 -7.21 -7.60 8.06
CA PRO A 133 -6.52 -8.87 7.87
C PRO A 133 -6.28 -9.57 9.21
N PRO A 134 -6.43 -10.90 9.28
CA PRO A 134 -6.10 -11.64 10.48
C PRO A 134 -4.58 -11.63 10.72
N PRO A 135 -4.11 -11.69 11.98
CA PRO A 135 -2.69 -11.60 12.31
C PRO A 135 -1.86 -12.79 11.77
N GLU A 136 -2.48 -13.95 11.57
CA GLU A 136 -1.85 -15.12 10.92
C GLU A 136 -1.66 -14.97 9.40
N GLY A 137 -2.22 -13.91 8.81
CA GLY A 137 -2.09 -13.59 7.39
C GLY A 137 -3.20 -14.17 6.51
N ILE A 138 -3.15 -13.79 5.23
CA ILE A 138 -4.15 -14.10 4.22
C ILE A 138 -3.52 -15.03 3.19
N GLU A 139 -4.18 -16.15 2.90
CA GLU A 139 -3.80 -16.99 1.77
C GLU A 139 -4.38 -16.42 0.47
N ILE A 140 -3.51 -16.24 -0.52
CA ILE A 140 -3.83 -15.70 -1.84
C ILE A 140 -3.35 -16.69 -2.89
N THR A 141 -4.24 -17.13 -3.77
CA THR A 141 -3.89 -17.95 -4.92
C THR A 141 -4.06 -17.12 -6.18
N LEU A 142 -2.99 -16.99 -6.97
CA LEU A 142 -2.98 -16.29 -8.25
C LEU A 142 -2.70 -17.29 -9.36
N THR A 143 -3.51 -17.24 -10.40
CA THR A 143 -3.24 -17.90 -11.68
C THR A 143 -2.80 -16.85 -12.67
N LEU A 144 -1.63 -17.04 -13.28
CA LEU A 144 -0.89 -16.03 -14.01
C LEU A 144 -0.45 -16.53 -15.38
N THR A 145 -0.49 -15.66 -16.39
CA THR A 145 0.30 -15.81 -17.61
C THR A 145 1.60 -15.01 -17.46
N PRO A 146 2.77 -15.66 -17.32
CA PRO A 146 4.04 -14.95 -17.19
C PRO A 146 4.41 -14.18 -18.47
N ARG A 147 5.00 -13.00 -18.30
CA ARG A 147 5.59 -12.17 -19.37
C ARG A 147 7.10 -12.00 -19.19
N ALA A 148 7.61 -12.30 -18.00
CA ALA A 148 9.02 -12.29 -17.64
C ALA A 148 9.37 -13.54 -16.81
N GLY A 149 10.67 -13.79 -16.61
CA GLY A 149 11.14 -14.91 -15.78
C GLY A 149 10.82 -14.75 -14.28
N GLN A 150 10.77 -13.50 -13.80
CA GLN A 150 10.38 -13.16 -12.43
C GLN A 150 9.04 -12.45 -12.44
N ILE A 151 8.18 -12.77 -11.47
CA ILE A 151 6.91 -12.07 -11.23
C ILE A 151 7.16 -11.04 -10.14
N LEU A 152 6.87 -9.77 -10.42
CA LEU A 152 7.00 -8.71 -9.43
C LEU A 152 5.65 -8.48 -8.75
N LEU A 153 5.67 -8.54 -7.43
CA LEU A 153 4.52 -8.37 -6.56
C LEU A 153 4.80 -7.20 -5.62
N ARG A 154 3.82 -6.33 -5.41
CA ARG A 154 3.91 -5.25 -4.41
C ARG A 154 2.98 -5.56 -3.26
N ALA A 155 3.56 -5.88 -2.11
CA ALA A 155 2.83 -6.04 -0.86
C ALA A 155 2.83 -4.71 -0.11
N MET A 156 1.67 -4.32 0.43
CA MET A 156 1.57 -3.14 1.28
C MET A 156 0.56 -3.40 2.39
N ASP A 157 0.82 -2.90 3.58
CA ASP A 157 -0.18 -2.81 4.64
C ASP A 157 -0.34 -1.36 5.11
N ALA A 158 -1.48 -1.06 5.72
CA ALA A 158 -1.71 0.27 6.27
C ALA A 158 -2.36 0.18 7.64
N SER A 159 -1.82 0.92 8.60
CA SER A 159 -2.35 1.11 9.96
C SER A 159 -2.82 2.55 10.16
N ASP A 160 -3.36 2.82 11.34
CA ASP A 160 -3.60 4.17 11.84
C ASP A 160 -2.46 4.62 12.74
N GLY A 161 -2.27 5.93 12.86
CA GLY A 161 -1.43 6.57 13.87
C GLY A 161 -0.08 7.05 13.33
N LEU A 162 0.15 8.36 13.49
CA LEU A 162 1.37 9.03 13.05
C LEU A 162 2.27 9.49 14.22
N ASP A 163 1.73 9.50 15.44
CA ASP A 163 2.33 10.15 16.63
C ASP A 163 3.73 9.64 17.01
N ASN A 164 4.05 8.38 16.67
CA ASN A 164 5.33 7.75 16.98
C ASN A 164 6.33 7.78 15.81
N LEU A 165 5.98 8.45 14.71
CA LEU A 165 6.84 8.51 13.53
C LEU A 165 7.89 9.62 13.68
N PRO A 166 9.12 9.39 13.18
CA PRO A 166 10.15 10.41 13.19
C PRO A 166 9.71 11.61 12.34
N GLY A 167 9.92 12.81 12.88
CA GLY A 167 9.53 14.06 12.23
C GLY A 167 8.06 14.45 12.40
N PHE A 168 7.21 13.60 12.99
CA PHE A 168 5.85 14.00 13.36
C PHE A 168 5.88 15.02 14.50
N ARG A 169 5.10 16.08 14.37
CA ARG A 169 4.91 17.15 15.35
C ARG A 169 3.46 17.13 15.83
N PRO A 170 3.20 17.08 17.15
CA PRO A 170 1.83 17.12 17.66
C PRO A 170 1.01 18.28 17.09
N ARG A 171 -0.26 18.02 16.81
CA ARG A 171 -1.19 19.03 16.31
C ARG A 171 -1.50 20.07 17.39
N PRO A 172 -1.59 21.37 17.04
CA PRO A 172 -2.17 22.38 17.92
C PRO A 172 -3.61 22.01 18.33
N PRO A 173 -4.11 22.49 19.49
CA PRO A 173 -5.45 22.14 19.99
C PRO A 173 -6.61 22.50 19.05
N ASP A 174 -6.42 23.49 18.18
CA ASP A 174 -7.39 23.95 17.19
C ASP A 174 -7.31 23.20 15.86
N VAL A 175 -6.36 22.26 15.69
CA VAL A 175 -6.21 21.43 14.49
C VAL A 175 -6.73 20.02 14.75
N GLY A 176 -7.74 19.60 13.99
CA GLY A 176 -8.40 18.30 14.14
C GLY A 176 -8.16 17.39 12.93
N ILE A 177 -8.30 16.08 13.11
CA ILE A 177 -8.16 15.12 12.00
C ILE A 177 -9.39 15.23 11.08
N ALA A 178 -9.16 15.34 9.77
CA ALA A 178 -10.22 15.32 8.77
C ALA A 178 -10.90 13.96 8.73
N GLY A 179 -12.24 13.94 8.60
CA GLY A 179 -12.98 12.70 8.42
C GLY A 179 -12.76 12.11 7.02
N SER A 180 -11.80 11.20 6.87
CA SER A 180 -11.56 10.46 5.63
C SER A 180 -11.03 9.06 5.92
N HIS A 181 -11.10 8.17 4.92
CA HIS A 181 -10.55 6.80 5.03
C HIS A 181 -9.03 6.75 5.07
N THR A 182 -8.38 7.85 4.68
CA THR A 182 -6.93 7.92 4.52
C THR A 182 -6.27 8.85 5.52
N SER A 183 -7.02 9.63 6.30
CA SER A 183 -6.47 10.35 7.44
C SER A 183 -5.75 9.40 8.40
N GLU A 184 -4.62 9.85 8.95
CA GLU A 184 -3.75 9.08 9.83
C GLU A 184 -3.23 7.77 9.23
N MET A 185 -3.26 7.62 7.90
CA MET A 185 -2.72 6.41 7.26
C MET A 185 -1.22 6.34 7.49
N LEU A 186 -0.77 5.21 8.02
CA LEU A 186 0.62 4.79 7.95
C LEU A 186 0.70 3.57 7.03
N ALA A 187 1.14 3.78 5.79
CA ALA A 187 1.34 2.74 4.78
C ALA A 187 2.80 2.27 4.76
N VAL A 188 3.01 0.96 4.73
CA VAL A 188 4.33 0.35 4.53
C VAL A 188 4.25 -0.63 3.36
N ALA A 189 5.09 -0.43 2.35
CA ALA A 189 5.15 -1.25 1.14
C ALA A 189 6.51 -1.92 0.96
N HIS A 190 6.50 -3.02 0.22
CA HIS A 190 7.69 -3.75 -0.21
C HIS A 190 7.40 -4.47 -1.53
N THR A 191 8.40 -4.53 -2.41
CA THR A 191 8.38 -5.37 -3.61
C THR A 191 9.20 -6.62 -3.36
#